data_AF-A0AAJ6FUF8-F1
#
_entry.id   AF-A0AAJ6FUF8-F1
#
_cell.length_a   1.000
_cell.length_b   1.000
_cell.length_c   1.000
_cell.angle_alpha   90.00
_cell.angle_beta   90.00
_cell.angle_gamma   90.00
#
_symmetry.space_group_name_H-M   'P 1'
#
loop_
_entity.id
_entity.type
_entity.pdbx_description
1 polymer ?
#
loop_
_entity_poly.entity_id
_entity_poly.type
_entity_poly.pdbx_seq_one_letter_code
_entity_poly.pdbx_strand_id
1 'polypeptide(L)' 'MKQDLHQKPDLLVYPVGRYNEVSPKVAKESGYKLALTTKPGLANAEQGLYELHRQRVVPDMTQEAFAKLLQP' A
#
# COMPACT_ATOMS: atom_id res chain seq x y z
N MET A 1 7.56 -4.14 16.44
CA MET A 1 6.09 -4.02 16.28
C MET A 1 5.32 -5.06 17.08
N LYS A 2 5.36 -6.37 16.74
CA LYS A 2 4.59 -7.37 17.51
C LYS A 2 4.97 -7.44 18.99
N GLN A 3 6.26 -7.24 19.28
CA GLN A 3 6.81 -7.26 20.63
C GLN A 3 6.56 -5.96 21.41
N ASP A 4 6.57 -4.80 20.72
CA ASP A 4 6.50 -3.49 21.38
C ASP A 4 5.09 -2.89 21.41
N LEU A 5 4.23 -3.29 20.46
CA LEU A 5 2.86 -2.76 20.30
C LEU A 5 1.78 -3.79 20.63
N HIS A 6 2.17 -5.02 21.01
CA HIS A 6 1.28 -6.15 21.31
C HIS A 6 0.20 -6.42 20.24
N GLN A 7 0.48 -6.04 18.98
CA GLN A 7 -0.44 -6.15 17.86
C GLN A 7 0.23 -6.84 16.67
N LYS A 8 -0.53 -7.68 15.95
CA LYS A 8 -0.09 -8.21 14.65
C LYS A 8 -0.49 -7.20 13.57
N PRO A 9 0.45 -6.67 12.77
CA PRO A 9 0.11 -5.76 11.70
C PRO A 9 -0.66 -6.50 10.60
N ASP A 10 -1.76 -5.89 10.15
CA ASP A 10 -2.56 -6.39 9.03
C ASP A 10 -2.06 -5.88 7.67
N LEU A 11 -1.24 -4.82 7.65
CA LEU A 11 -0.79 -4.12 6.45
C LEU A 11 0.72 -4.25 6.26
N LEU A 12 1.13 -4.57 5.04
CA LEU A 12 2.51 -4.51 4.58
C LEU A 12 2.71 -3.34 3.61
N VAL A 13 3.88 -2.69 3.64
CA VAL A 13 4.27 -1.71 2.61
C VAL A 13 5.58 -2.18 2.02
N TYR A 14 5.62 -2.45 0.71
CA TYR A 14 6.85 -2.90 0.08
C TYR A 14 7.91 -1.79 0.10
N PRO A 15 9.14 -2.06 0.58
CA PRO A 15 10.22 -1.08 0.60
C PRO A 15 10.43 -0.53 -0.81
N VAL A 16 10.39 0.80 -0.94
CA VAL A 16 10.49 1.52 -2.22
C VAL A 16 9.57 0.97 -3.34
N GLY A 17 8.48 0.29 -2.97
CA GLY A 17 7.53 -0.32 -3.91
C GLY A 17 8.05 -1.53 -4.68
N ARG A 18 9.20 -2.10 -4.29
CA ARG A 18 9.77 -3.28 -4.97
C ARG A 18 9.15 -4.56 -4.45
N TYR A 19 8.63 -5.36 -5.37
CA TYR A 19 8.09 -6.68 -5.13
C TYR A 19 8.16 -7.49 -6.43
N ASN A 20 7.94 -8.79 -6.33
CA ASN A 20 7.86 -9.71 -7.47
C ASN A 20 6.68 -10.66 -7.28
N GLU A 21 6.50 -11.62 -8.20
CA GLU A 21 5.40 -12.59 -8.18
C GLU A 21 5.34 -13.46 -6.91
N VAL A 22 6.45 -13.59 -6.18
CA VAL A 22 6.54 -14.37 -4.94
C VAL A 22 6.14 -13.53 -3.71
N SER A 23 6.37 -12.21 -3.75
CA SER A 23 6.21 -11.34 -2.58
C SER A 23 4.77 -11.31 -2.04
N PRO A 24 3.70 -11.19 -2.86
CA PRO A 24 2.32 -11.27 -2.41
C PRO A 24 1.99 -12.60 -1.70
N LYS A 25 2.54 -13.72 -2.17
CA LYS A 25 2.30 -15.05 -1.60
C LYS A 25 2.88 -15.13 -0.18
N VAL A 26 4.15 -14.73 -0.03
CA VAL A 26 4.83 -14.72 1.27
C VAL A 26 4.16 -13.74 2.24
N ALA A 27 3.68 -12.59 1.77
CA ALA A 27 2.95 -11.64 2.60
C ALA A 27 1.65 -12.25 3.17
N LYS A 28 0.89 -12.93 2.32
CA LYS A 28 -0.32 -13.65 2.73
C LYS A 28 -0.03 -14.78 3.71
N GLU A 29 1.00 -15.60 3.45
CA GLU A 29 1.40 -16.71 4.32
C GLU A 29 1.92 -16.25 5.69
N SER A 30 2.56 -15.08 5.73
CA SER A 30 2.96 -14.41 6.99
C SER A 30 1.76 -13.87 7.78
N GLY A 31 0.58 -13.86 7.14
CA GLY A 31 -0.71 -13.45 7.70
C GLY A 31 -0.86 -11.95 7.80
N TYR A 32 -0.27 -11.19 6.88
CA TYR A 32 -0.78 -9.87 6.52
C TYR A 32 -2.12 -10.04 5.78
N LYS A 33 -2.97 -9.01 5.79
CA LYS A 33 -4.25 -8.97 5.09
C LYS A 33 -4.17 -8.17 3.80
N LEU A 34 -3.32 -7.15 3.76
CA LEU A 34 -3.18 -6.19 2.66
C LEU A 34 -1.71 -5.83 2.43
N ALA A 35 -1.36 -5.40 1.22
CA ALA A 35 -0.07 -4.77 0.94
C ALA A 35 -0.14 -3.61 -0.07
N LEU A 36 0.67 -2.58 0.16
CA LEU A 36 0.71 -1.36 -0.65
C LEU A 36 1.99 -1.28 -1.50
N THR A 37 1.84 -0.88 -2.77
CA THR A 37 2.93 -0.64 -3.72
C THR A 37 3.25 0.86 -3.84
N THR A 38 4.09 1.26 -4.80
CA THR A 38 4.23 2.67 -5.22
C THR A 38 3.60 2.94 -6.59
N LYS A 39 2.80 2.01 -7.13
CA LYS A 39 2.04 2.26 -8.35
C LYS A 39 1.03 3.39 -8.07
N PRO A 40 0.97 4.43 -8.90
CA PRO A 40 0.07 5.56 -8.68
C PRO A 40 -1.39 5.16 -8.91
N GLY A 41 -2.31 5.85 -8.21
CA GLY A 41 -3.75 5.72 -8.42
C GLY A 41 -4.53 5.33 -7.16
N LEU A 42 -5.86 5.37 -7.30
CA LEU A 42 -6.78 4.89 -6.28
C LEU A 42 -6.71 3.36 -6.17
N ALA A 43 -6.74 2.86 -4.95
CA ALA A 43 -6.76 1.44 -4.68
C ALA A 43 -8.16 0.86 -4.91
N ASN A 44 -8.24 -0.34 -5.48
CA ASN A 44 -9.48 -1.10 -5.59
C ASN A 44 -9.21 -2.61 -5.43
N ALA A 45 -10.27 -3.40 -5.20
CA ALA A 45 -10.12 -4.83 -4.94
C ALA A 45 -9.64 -5.64 -6.15
N GLU A 46 -9.88 -5.16 -7.38
CA GLU A 46 -9.49 -5.83 -8.63
C GLU A 46 -7.96 -5.83 -8.83
N GLN A 47 -7.24 -4.88 -8.22
CA GLN A 47 -5.78 -4.84 -8.20
C GLN A 47 -5.16 -6.03 -7.45
N GLY A 48 -5.94 -6.71 -6.62
CA GLY A 48 -5.45 -7.69 -5.66
C GLY A 48 -5.01 -7.02 -4.36
N LEU A 49 -5.45 -7.60 -3.24
CA LEU A 49 -5.28 -7.04 -1.90
C LEU A 49 -3.81 -6.82 -1.48
N TYR A 50 -2.86 -7.48 -2.15
CA TYR A 50 -1.43 -7.42 -1.86
C TYR A 50 -0.63 -6.60 -2.88
N GLU A 51 -1.31 -5.86 -3.76
CA GLU A 51 -0.70 -5.02 -4.80
C GLU A 51 -1.38 -3.65 -4.92
N LEU A 52 -2.04 -3.20 -3.85
CA LEU A 52 -2.84 -1.98 -3.87
C LEU A 52 -2.00 -0.74 -4.23
N HIS A 53 -2.59 0.14 -5.04
CA HIS A 53 -1.97 1.40 -5.47
C HIS A 53 -1.94 2.44 -4.35
N ARG A 54 -1.12 3.48 -4.51
CA ARG A 54 -1.07 4.63 -3.59
C ARG A 54 -1.02 5.95 -4.35
N GLN A 55 -1.70 6.96 -3.81
CA GLN A 55 -1.51 8.34 -4.24
C GLN A 55 -0.27 8.94 -3.58
N ARG A 56 0.65 9.46 -4.39
CA ARG A 56 1.87 10.12 -3.91
C ARG A 56 1.56 11.58 -3.58
N VAL A 57 1.63 11.93 -2.30
CA VAL A 57 1.69 13.32 -1.84
C VAL A 57 3.15 13.79 -1.91
N VAL A 58 3.36 14.99 -2.44
CA VAL A 58 4.70 15.61 -2.55
C VAL A 58 4.73 16.94 -1.80
N PRO A 59 5.92 17.44 -1.40
CA PRO A 59 6.06 18.78 -0.86
C PRO A 59 5.44 19.83 -1.79
N ASP A 60 4.91 20.90 -1.21
CA ASP A 60 4.33 22.06 -1.92
C ASP A 60 3.13 21.75 -2.84
N MET A 61 2.54 20.56 -2.71
CA MET A 61 1.29 20.21 -3.39
C MET A 61 0.15 21.16 -2.98
N THR A 62 -0.49 21.82 -3.95
CA THR A 62 -1.64 22.68 -3.67
C THR A 62 -2.85 21.86 -3.24
N GLN A 63 -3.81 22.50 -2.56
CA GLN A 63 -5.06 21.83 -2.17
C GLN A 63 -5.83 21.32 -3.39
N GLU A 64 -5.85 22.07 -4.48
CA GLU A 64 -6.49 21.66 -5.74
C GLU A 64 -5.79 20.46 -6.36
N ALA A 65 -4.45 20.43 -6.35
CA ALA A 65 -3.68 19.31 -6.84
C ALA A 65 -3.91 18.05 -6.00
N PHE A 66 -3.98 18.18 -4.68
CA PHE A 66 -4.32 17.09 -3.78
C PHE A 66 -5.75 16.57 -4.02
N ALA A 67 -6.73 17.47 -4.15
CA ALA A 67 -8.13 17.10 -4.39
C ALA A 67 -8.29 16.27 -5.67
N LYS A 68 -7.52 16.59 -6.73
CA LYS A 68 -7.51 15.82 -7.98
C LYS A 68 -7.01 14.38 -7.80
N LEU A 69 -6.14 14.10 -6.83
CA LEU A 69 -5.68 12.73 -6.56
C LEU A 69 -6.80 11.83 -6.00
N LEU A 70 -7.88 12.42 -5.47
CA LEU A 70 -8.97 11.69 -4.82
C LEU A 70 -10.18 11.48 -5.73
N GLN A 71 -10.15 12.00 -6.95
CA GLN A 71 -11.21 11.83 -7.92
C GLN A 71 -11.14 10.43 -8.56
N PRO A 72 -12.26 9.70 -8.68
CA PRO A 72 -12.32 8.36 -9.27
C PRO A 72 -12.03 8.35 -10.77
#